data_AF-A0A957Z2T8-F1
#
_entry.id   AF-A0A957Z2T8-F1
#
_cell.length_a   1.000
_cell.length_b   1.000
_cell.length_c   1.000
_cell.angle_alpha   90.00
_cell.angle_beta   90.00
_cell.angle_gamma   90.00
#
_symmetry.space_group_name_H-M   'P 1'
#
loop_
_entity.id
_entity.type
_entity.pdbx_description
1 polymer ?
#
loop_
_entity_poly.entity_id
_entity_poly.type
_entity_poly.pdbx_seq_one_letter_code
_entity_poly.pdbx_strand_id
1 'polypeptide(L)'
;MAIPQALDARPIYYDTGWLSSFLRPTLIALMTAALNVTLLVFMRRFMPSLGSGYLGMLTALGVIASLVGCTTTTWIAQPNQRKRRTPAYRLAELGLLLVSARVIIWAVTATWPTLYLFVTRPLATLLDGLYLVAVAVVTISWVIATDMTGDLQSMALQPDELALLATDGVRTRDSLQPVATDRVTLLGSFTGRWVTGGMILVMLAAGTRVTIGSRGFFALTRQEIPGLVIAAIVIYFLAGLVLLSHGQLALLRARWTLDKIPSSDAVARSWPLYVTLLVLLVGLIAAVMPFGGTYWLAVIISTILAALYLVFFTVFQLITVVFMLLLSWLPFGAEDSTPPAQAAPMMPPPPPPGEPSALLEWASGTIFWIFAAVIVGYAAIVYFGDKGLQITWLRRLWEMLRWRWRALGQSFQSWRAHLISDNAQAGAPGTTRRRPVRRGWRKLEPDAQIRALYHALLEDAKAFGTPRQRGETPLHYEPRLIDTLDHHHRATGDEVNALVGSNAGEGELAGEGELVGDGAGEVITPHRGHLERAKAGIDAVTRAFVAVRYGRKTFSAEEVAPLEQSWRDVRHQLRK
;
A
#
# COMPACT_ATOMS: atom_id res chain seq x y z
N MET A 1 42.34 -4.95 18.33
CA MET A 1 41.21 -3.99 18.33
C MET A 1 39.93 -4.80 18.37
N ALA A 2 39.39 -5.03 19.58
CA ALA A 2 38.24 -5.91 19.78
C ALA A 2 36.95 -5.13 19.49
N ILE A 3 36.15 -5.60 18.53
CA ILE A 3 34.83 -5.04 18.23
C ILE A 3 33.92 -5.40 19.41
N PRO A 4 33.32 -4.43 20.11
CA PRO A 4 32.45 -4.72 21.26
C PRO A 4 31.22 -5.52 20.81
N GLN A 5 31.12 -6.78 21.26
CA GLN A 5 30.06 -7.74 20.93
C GLN A 5 28.71 -7.49 21.64
N ALA A 6 28.51 -6.34 22.29
CA ALA A 6 27.40 -6.14 23.23
C ALA A 6 26.39 -5.04 22.85
N LEU A 7 26.31 -4.67 21.56
CA LEU A 7 25.13 -3.92 21.09
C LEU A 7 24.00 -4.93 20.86
N ASP A 8 23.07 -5.00 21.81
CA ASP A 8 21.80 -5.70 21.71
C ASP A 8 21.26 -5.61 20.29
N ALA A 9 21.28 -6.75 19.58
CA ALA A 9 20.76 -6.90 18.24
C ALA A 9 19.22 -6.81 18.30
N ARG A 10 18.70 -5.62 18.61
CA ARG A 10 17.29 -5.33 18.37
C ARG A 10 17.11 -5.53 16.86
N PRO A 11 16.28 -6.50 16.44
CA PRO A 11 16.07 -6.73 15.03
C PRO A 11 15.60 -5.41 14.43
N ILE A 12 16.37 -4.88 13.50
CA ILE A 12 15.98 -3.68 12.76
C ILE A 12 14.71 -4.09 12.02
N TYR A 13 13.56 -3.65 12.54
CA TYR A 13 12.26 -3.98 11.98
C TYR A 13 12.11 -3.23 10.66
N TYR A 14 12.55 -3.86 9.57
CA TYR A 14 12.23 -3.45 8.22
C TYR A 14 10.72 -3.48 8.01
N ASP A 15 10.21 -2.67 7.09
CA ASP A 15 8.79 -2.63 6.70
C ASP A 15 8.41 -3.87 5.85
N THR A 16 8.67 -5.04 6.40
CA THR A 16 8.43 -6.36 5.81
C THR A 16 6.95 -6.58 5.54
N GLY A 17 6.08 -6.01 6.38
CA GLY A 17 4.62 -6.03 6.16
C GLY A 17 4.24 -5.33 4.86
N TRP A 18 4.81 -4.14 4.61
CA TRP A 18 4.62 -3.42 3.35
C TRP A 18 5.20 -4.18 2.15
N LEU A 19 6.48 -4.58 2.24
CA LEU A 19 7.19 -5.23 1.14
C LEU A 19 6.57 -6.57 0.75
N SER A 20 6.06 -7.32 1.72
CA SER A 20 5.44 -8.61 1.47
C SER A 20 3.93 -8.53 1.18
N SER A 21 3.30 -7.35 1.22
CA SER A 21 1.85 -7.24 1.00
C SER A 21 1.44 -7.67 -0.41
N PHE A 22 0.51 -8.62 -0.52
CA PHE A 22 -0.09 -9.05 -1.80
C PHE A 22 -1.01 -7.99 -2.39
N LEU A 23 -1.45 -7.02 -1.58
CA LEU A 23 -2.36 -5.96 -2.02
C LEU A 23 -1.76 -5.16 -3.18
N ARG A 24 -0.44 -4.88 -3.14
CA ARG A 24 0.20 -4.05 -4.17
C ARG A 24 0.22 -4.76 -5.53
N PRO A 25 0.74 -6.00 -5.66
CA PRO A 25 0.64 -6.74 -6.92
C PRO A 25 -0.79 -6.91 -7.42
N THR A 26 -1.77 -7.15 -6.52
CA THR A 26 -3.16 -7.33 -6.96
C THR A 26 -3.77 -6.04 -7.48
N LEU A 27 -3.51 -4.89 -6.84
CA LEU A 27 -4.00 -3.60 -7.31
C LEU A 27 -3.34 -3.18 -8.62
N ILE A 28 -2.03 -3.40 -8.77
CA ILE A 28 -1.31 -3.13 -10.03
C ILE A 28 -1.83 -4.03 -11.14
N ALA A 29 -2.03 -5.33 -10.88
CA ALA A 29 -2.61 -6.27 -11.84
C ALA A 29 -4.05 -5.91 -12.22
N LEU A 30 -4.82 -5.35 -11.29
CA LEU A 30 -6.18 -4.86 -11.55
C LEU A 30 -6.16 -3.60 -12.43
N MET A 31 -5.22 -2.69 -12.21
CA MET A 31 -5.02 -1.51 -13.07
C MET A 31 -4.58 -1.90 -14.48
N THR A 32 -3.63 -2.83 -14.62
CA THR A 32 -3.19 -3.32 -15.94
C THR A 32 -4.32 -4.09 -16.64
N ALA A 33 -5.10 -4.89 -15.92
CA ALA A 33 -6.30 -5.53 -16.46
C ALA A 33 -7.29 -4.51 -17.03
N ALA A 34 -7.58 -3.42 -16.30
CA ALA A 34 -8.49 -2.38 -16.75
C ALA A 34 -7.99 -1.66 -18.03
N LEU A 35 -6.68 -1.38 -18.10
CA LEU A 35 -6.04 -0.85 -19.30
C LEU A 35 -6.16 -1.82 -20.48
N ASN A 36 -5.84 -3.10 -20.26
CA ASN A 36 -5.90 -4.13 -21.29
C ASN A 36 -7.32 -4.33 -21.81
N VAL A 37 -8.32 -4.41 -20.93
CA VAL A 37 -9.72 -4.53 -21.32
C VAL A 37 -10.14 -3.37 -22.21
N THR A 38 -9.78 -2.14 -21.83
CA THR A 38 -10.12 -0.94 -22.61
C THR A 38 -9.41 -0.94 -23.97
N LEU A 39 -8.12 -1.27 -24.00
CA LEU A 39 -7.33 -1.41 -25.22
C LEU A 39 -7.89 -2.48 -26.14
N LEU A 40 -8.24 -3.65 -25.61
CA LEU A 40 -8.76 -4.78 -26.36
C LEU A 40 -10.16 -4.53 -26.92
N VAL A 41 -11.04 -3.88 -26.15
CA VAL A 41 -12.34 -3.43 -26.65
C VAL A 41 -12.17 -2.41 -27.77
N PHE A 42 -11.21 -1.49 -27.64
CA PHE A 42 -10.86 -0.54 -28.70
C PHE A 42 -10.30 -1.25 -29.95
N MET A 43 -9.38 -2.20 -29.79
CA MET A 43 -8.80 -2.98 -30.89
C MET A 43 -9.82 -3.84 -31.63
N ARG A 44 -10.80 -4.41 -30.92
CA ARG A 44 -11.91 -5.17 -31.52
C ARG A 44 -12.68 -4.37 -32.58
N ARG A 45 -12.67 -3.05 -32.49
CA ARG A 45 -13.25 -2.16 -33.50
C ARG A 45 -12.56 -2.27 -34.86
N PHE A 46 -11.22 -2.38 -34.85
CA PHE A 46 -10.41 -2.48 -36.05
C PHE A 46 -10.27 -3.93 -36.53
N MET A 47 -10.37 -4.88 -35.61
CA MET A 47 -10.28 -6.31 -35.88
C MET A 47 -11.53 -7.03 -35.33
N PRO A 48 -12.68 -6.94 -36.03
CA PRO A 48 -13.92 -7.59 -35.58
C PRO A 48 -13.81 -9.11 -35.45
N SER A 49 -12.83 -9.72 -36.12
CA SER A 49 -12.51 -11.16 -36.05
C SER A 49 -11.95 -11.61 -34.70
N LEU A 50 -11.61 -10.69 -33.79
CA LEU A 50 -11.18 -11.03 -32.43
C LEU A 50 -12.38 -11.62 -31.65
N GLY A 51 -12.41 -12.95 -31.56
CA GLY A 51 -13.39 -13.67 -30.76
C GLY A 51 -13.34 -13.27 -29.27
N SER A 52 -14.48 -13.31 -28.59
CA SER A 52 -14.59 -12.96 -27.16
C SER A 52 -13.67 -13.80 -26.26
N GLY A 53 -13.52 -15.09 -26.57
CA GLY A 53 -12.61 -15.99 -25.85
C GLY A 53 -11.15 -15.55 -25.96
N TYR A 54 -10.74 -15.06 -27.14
CA TYR A 54 -9.39 -14.55 -27.37
C TYR A 54 -9.12 -13.27 -26.57
N LEU A 55 -10.09 -12.35 -26.49
CA LEU A 55 -10.00 -11.14 -25.66
C LEU A 55 -9.86 -11.48 -24.17
N GLY A 56 -10.64 -12.45 -23.69
CA GLY A 56 -10.54 -12.96 -22.32
C GLY A 56 -9.16 -13.55 -22.03
N MET A 57 -8.62 -14.36 -22.96
CA MET A 57 -7.28 -14.92 -22.86
C MET A 57 -6.20 -13.84 -22.83
N LEU A 58 -6.25 -12.84 -23.73
CA LEU A 58 -5.28 -11.76 -23.75
C LEU A 58 -5.30 -10.93 -22.46
N THR A 59 -6.49 -10.67 -21.92
CA THR A 59 -6.65 -10.01 -20.62
C THR A 59 -5.99 -10.83 -19.52
N ALA A 60 -6.20 -12.14 -19.50
CA ALA A 60 -5.58 -13.04 -18.53
C ALA A 60 -4.05 -13.09 -18.68
N LEU A 61 -3.52 -13.15 -19.90
CA LEU A 61 -2.08 -13.09 -20.17
C LEU A 61 -1.47 -11.77 -19.68
N GLY A 62 -2.14 -10.65 -19.90
CA GLY A 62 -1.71 -9.35 -19.39
C GLY A 62 -1.68 -9.29 -17.86
N VAL A 63 -2.69 -9.85 -17.19
CA VAL A 63 -2.72 -9.97 -15.73
C VAL A 63 -1.58 -10.84 -15.21
N ILE A 64 -1.34 -12.00 -15.83
CA ILE A 64 -0.23 -12.89 -15.47
C ILE A 64 1.10 -12.16 -15.66
N ALA A 65 1.30 -11.49 -16.79
CA ALA A 65 2.52 -10.72 -17.08
C ALA A 65 2.74 -9.62 -16.04
N SER A 66 1.68 -8.92 -15.63
CA SER A 66 1.73 -7.90 -14.57
C SER A 66 2.10 -8.51 -13.21
N LEU A 67 1.50 -9.63 -12.82
CA LEU A 67 1.84 -10.32 -11.56
C LEU A 67 3.29 -10.84 -11.58
N VAL A 68 3.75 -11.41 -12.69
CA VAL A 68 5.14 -11.83 -12.87
C VAL A 68 6.06 -10.62 -12.72
N GLY A 69 5.80 -9.51 -13.42
CA GLY A 69 6.56 -8.28 -13.31
C GLY A 69 6.61 -7.72 -11.88
N CYS A 70 5.49 -7.71 -11.15
CA CYS A 70 5.46 -7.29 -9.75
C CYS A 70 6.31 -8.20 -8.84
N THR A 71 6.16 -9.52 -8.99
CA THR A 71 6.85 -10.49 -8.13
C THR A 71 8.35 -10.51 -8.38
N THR A 72 8.79 -10.49 -9.64
CA THR A 72 10.21 -10.45 -10.01
C THR A 72 10.85 -9.14 -9.56
N THR A 73 10.15 -8.00 -9.70
CA THR A 73 10.64 -6.70 -9.22
C THR A 73 10.84 -6.71 -7.70
N THR A 74 9.85 -7.22 -6.97
CA THR A 74 9.94 -7.38 -5.51
C THR A 74 11.08 -8.29 -5.07
N TRP A 75 11.32 -9.36 -5.82
CA TRP A 75 12.39 -10.29 -5.53
C TRP A 75 13.77 -9.69 -5.81
N ILE A 76 13.95 -8.99 -6.93
CA ILE A 76 15.19 -8.30 -7.31
C ILE A 76 15.51 -7.12 -6.37
N ALA A 77 14.49 -6.55 -5.72
CA ALA A 77 14.67 -5.49 -4.74
C ALA A 77 15.39 -5.96 -3.47
N GLN A 78 15.42 -7.27 -3.18
CA GLN A 78 16.08 -7.81 -1.99
C GLN A 78 17.61 -7.59 -2.04
N PRO A 79 18.27 -7.29 -0.90
CA PRO A 79 19.72 -7.01 -0.85
C PRO A 79 20.58 -8.13 -1.47
N ASN A 80 20.18 -9.38 -1.25
CA ASN A 80 20.92 -10.55 -1.73
C ASN A 80 20.87 -10.71 -3.26
N GLN A 81 19.96 -9.99 -3.95
CA GLN A 81 19.73 -10.10 -5.39
C GLN A 81 20.26 -8.90 -6.20
N ARG A 82 21.01 -7.96 -5.57
CA ARG A 82 21.48 -6.73 -6.24
C ARG A 82 22.28 -6.96 -7.52
N LYS A 83 23.11 -8.00 -7.56
CA LYS A 83 23.93 -8.36 -8.75
C LYS A 83 23.07 -8.66 -9.99
N ARG A 84 21.76 -8.87 -9.82
CA ARG A 84 20.82 -9.24 -10.88
C ARG A 84 19.91 -8.14 -11.35
N ARG A 85 20.12 -6.90 -10.88
CA ARG A 85 19.44 -5.71 -11.40
C ARG A 85 19.92 -5.33 -12.80
N THR A 86 20.28 -6.30 -13.64
CA THR A 86 20.75 -6.07 -14.99
C THR A 86 19.56 -6.01 -15.95
N PRO A 87 19.61 -5.13 -16.98
CA PRO A 87 18.57 -5.09 -18.00
C PRO A 87 18.47 -6.42 -18.75
N ALA A 88 19.56 -7.20 -18.83
CA ALA A 88 19.56 -8.53 -19.43
C ALA A 88 18.60 -9.51 -18.74
N TYR A 89 18.52 -9.51 -17.40
CA TYR A 89 17.57 -10.36 -16.68
C TYR A 89 16.11 -9.98 -17.02
N ARG A 90 15.84 -8.68 -17.14
CA ARG A 90 14.52 -8.14 -17.48
C ARG A 90 14.10 -8.46 -18.91
N LEU A 91 15.03 -8.36 -19.86
CA LEU A 91 14.79 -8.77 -21.24
C LEU A 91 14.57 -10.28 -21.35
N ALA A 92 15.32 -11.09 -20.59
CA ALA A 92 15.10 -12.53 -20.54
C ALA A 92 13.72 -12.89 -19.97
N GLU A 93 13.30 -12.23 -18.89
CA GLU A 93 11.96 -12.38 -18.30
C GLU A 93 10.85 -12.06 -19.32
N LEU A 94 10.95 -10.91 -19.99
CA LEU A 94 9.98 -10.52 -21.02
C LEU A 94 9.98 -11.51 -22.20
N GLY A 95 11.16 -11.91 -22.68
CA GLY A 95 11.29 -12.88 -23.77
C GLY A 95 10.60 -14.21 -23.45
N LEU A 96 10.77 -14.73 -22.23
CA LEU A 96 10.08 -15.95 -21.78
C LEU A 96 8.56 -15.77 -21.69
N LEU A 97 8.08 -14.61 -21.24
CA LEU A 97 6.64 -14.30 -21.22
C LEU A 97 6.05 -14.27 -22.63
N LEU A 98 6.76 -13.68 -23.60
CA LEU A 98 6.31 -13.60 -24.99
C LEU A 98 6.27 -14.98 -25.66
N VAL A 99 7.32 -15.80 -25.48
CA VAL A 99 7.34 -17.18 -25.99
C VAL A 99 6.21 -18.00 -25.37
N SER A 100 6.00 -17.87 -24.05
CA SER A 100 4.90 -18.55 -23.36
C SER A 100 3.54 -18.11 -23.90
N ALA A 101 3.36 -16.81 -24.14
CA ALA A 101 2.14 -16.27 -24.73
C ALA A 101 1.90 -16.85 -26.14
N ARG A 102 2.95 -17.03 -26.97
CA ARG A 102 2.81 -17.65 -28.30
C ARG A 102 2.29 -19.07 -28.21
N VAL A 103 2.89 -19.89 -27.34
CA VAL A 103 2.49 -21.29 -27.14
C VAL A 103 1.05 -21.38 -26.64
N ILE A 104 0.66 -20.51 -25.70
CA ILE A 104 -0.72 -20.44 -25.19
C ILE A 104 -1.70 -20.07 -26.30
N ILE A 105 -1.34 -19.12 -27.17
CA ILE A 105 -2.18 -18.74 -28.31
C ILE A 105 -2.42 -19.94 -29.22
N TRP A 106 -1.37 -20.65 -29.66
CA TRP A 106 -1.52 -21.86 -30.49
C TRP A 106 -2.41 -22.92 -29.83
N ALA A 107 -2.25 -23.13 -28.52
CA ALA A 107 -3.06 -24.08 -27.77
C ALA A 107 -4.54 -23.68 -27.72
N VAL A 108 -4.84 -22.40 -27.49
CA VAL A 108 -6.22 -21.90 -27.34
C VAL A 108 -6.95 -21.76 -28.68
N THR A 109 -6.24 -21.35 -29.75
CA THR A 109 -6.83 -21.24 -31.08
C THR A 109 -6.87 -22.56 -31.83
N ALA A 110 -6.22 -23.61 -31.30
CA ALA A 110 -5.99 -24.89 -31.98
C ALA A 110 -5.34 -24.75 -33.37
N THR A 111 -4.61 -23.66 -33.61
CA THR A 111 -3.92 -23.38 -34.87
C THR A 111 -2.44 -23.72 -34.76
N TRP A 112 -2.13 -24.97 -34.40
CA TRP A 112 -0.75 -25.44 -34.40
C TRP A 112 -0.21 -25.43 -35.84
N PRO A 113 0.95 -24.79 -36.09
CA PRO A 113 1.52 -24.77 -37.43
C PRO A 113 1.90 -26.19 -37.84
N THR A 114 1.69 -26.53 -39.11
CA THR A 114 2.21 -27.78 -39.67
C THR A 114 3.74 -27.72 -39.68
N LEU A 115 4.42 -28.87 -39.51
CA LEU A 115 5.89 -28.93 -39.52
C LEU A 115 6.48 -28.30 -40.79
N TYR A 116 5.80 -28.47 -41.92
CA TYR A 116 6.18 -27.86 -43.18
C TYR A 116 6.16 -26.32 -43.10
N LEU A 117 5.05 -25.70 -42.71
CA LEU A 117 4.95 -24.24 -42.59
C LEU A 117 5.87 -23.68 -41.52
N PHE A 118 6.07 -24.42 -40.43
CA PHE A 118 6.96 -24.07 -39.34
C PHE A 118 8.40 -23.89 -39.86
N VAL A 119 8.86 -24.79 -40.74
CA VAL A 119 10.23 -24.76 -41.28
C VAL A 119 10.35 -23.85 -42.52
N THR A 120 9.35 -23.78 -43.40
CA THR A 120 9.47 -22.97 -44.63
C THR A 120 9.12 -21.50 -44.44
N ARG A 121 8.25 -21.18 -43.48
CA ARG A 121 7.79 -19.80 -43.22
C ARG A 121 7.84 -19.45 -41.73
N PRO A 122 9.02 -19.59 -41.08
CA PRO A 122 9.15 -19.44 -39.63
C PRO A 122 8.64 -18.08 -39.12
N LEU A 123 8.98 -16.99 -39.81
CA LEU A 123 8.58 -15.65 -39.40
C LEU A 123 7.07 -15.45 -39.47
N ALA A 124 6.41 -15.92 -40.53
CA ALA A 124 4.96 -15.85 -40.67
C ALA A 124 4.24 -16.74 -39.65
N THR A 125 4.82 -17.91 -39.33
CA THR A 125 4.28 -18.77 -38.27
C THR A 125 4.51 -18.22 -36.87
N LEU A 126 5.54 -17.41 -36.63
CA LEU A 126 5.81 -16.83 -35.32
C LEU A 126 5.06 -15.49 -35.12
N LEU A 127 5.12 -14.60 -36.11
CA LEU A 127 4.60 -13.23 -36.07
C LEU A 127 3.29 -13.11 -36.86
N ASP A 128 2.22 -13.70 -36.32
CA ASP A 128 0.87 -13.41 -36.82
C ASP A 128 0.28 -12.16 -36.16
N GLY A 129 -0.74 -11.56 -36.80
CA GLY A 129 -1.36 -10.34 -36.30
C GLY A 129 -1.95 -10.49 -34.89
N LEU A 130 -2.48 -11.68 -34.56
CA LEU A 130 -2.98 -12.00 -33.22
C LEU A 130 -1.85 -11.93 -32.18
N TYR A 131 -0.72 -12.58 -32.46
CA TYR A 131 0.45 -12.55 -31.60
C TYR A 131 1.02 -11.16 -31.44
N LEU A 132 1.03 -10.32 -32.48
CA LEU A 132 1.48 -8.92 -32.33
C LEU A 132 0.62 -8.15 -31.33
N VAL A 133 -0.71 -8.34 -31.33
CA VAL A 133 -1.60 -7.76 -30.31
C VAL A 133 -1.26 -8.32 -28.93
N ALA A 134 -1.00 -9.62 -28.83
CA ALA A 134 -0.61 -10.25 -27.57
C ALA A 134 0.73 -9.72 -27.03
N VAL A 135 1.74 -9.54 -27.91
CA VAL A 135 3.04 -8.96 -27.58
C VAL A 135 2.84 -7.56 -27.01
N ALA A 136 2.01 -6.72 -27.64
CA ALA A 136 1.71 -5.39 -27.15
C ALA A 136 1.05 -5.44 -25.75
N VAL A 137 0.01 -6.24 -25.56
CA VAL A 137 -0.71 -6.38 -24.28
C VAL A 137 0.21 -6.88 -23.16
N VAL A 138 0.95 -7.97 -23.41
CA VAL A 138 1.87 -8.57 -22.43
C VAL A 138 2.99 -7.61 -22.08
N THR A 139 3.61 -6.96 -23.07
CA THR A 139 4.72 -6.03 -22.85
C THR A 139 4.26 -4.80 -22.09
N ILE A 140 3.16 -4.16 -22.48
CA ILE A 140 2.61 -2.98 -21.79
C ILE A 140 2.26 -3.33 -20.34
N SER A 141 1.58 -4.46 -20.13
CA SER A 141 1.21 -4.92 -18.78
C SER A 141 2.41 -5.15 -17.90
N TRP A 142 3.44 -5.78 -18.46
CA TRP A 142 4.68 -6.08 -17.76
C TRP A 142 5.45 -4.80 -17.42
N VAL A 143 5.64 -3.88 -18.38
CA VAL A 143 6.35 -2.61 -18.17
C VAL A 143 5.66 -1.76 -17.10
N ILE A 144 4.34 -1.56 -17.22
CA ILE A 144 3.58 -0.79 -16.22
C ILE A 144 3.72 -1.43 -14.84
N ALA A 145 3.67 -2.76 -14.76
CA ALA A 145 3.78 -3.46 -13.50
C ALA A 145 5.18 -3.35 -12.88
N THR A 146 6.25 -3.49 -13.66
CA THR A 146 7.63 -3.35 -13.19
C THR A 146 7.91 -1.92 -12.72
N ASP A 147 7.45 -0.93 -13.47
CA ASP A 147 7.67 0.49 -13.17
C ASP A 147 6.92 0.93 -11.91
N MET A 148 5.61 0.65 -11.83
CA MET A 148 4.82 0.98 -10.65
C MET A 148 5.31 0.25 -9.40
N THR A 149 5.73 -1.01 -9.55
CA THR A 149 6.29 -1.78 -8.43
C THR A 149 7.64 -1.19 -7.99
N GLY A 150 8.47 -0.78 -8.94
CA GLY A 150 9.74 -0.11 -8.67
C GLY A 150 9.55 1.18 -7.87
N ASP A 151 8.64 2.06 -8.30
CA ASP A 151 8.31 3.32 -7.62
C ASP A 151 7.81 3.08 -6.19
N LEU A 152 6.87 2.13 -6.00
CA LEU A 152 6.31 1.85 -4.68
C LEU A 152 7.31 1.17 -3.73
N GLN A 153 8.32 0.48 -4.27
CA GLN A 153 9.40 -0.11 -3.46
C GLN A 153 10.44 0.92 -3.08
N SER A 154 10.75 1.86 -3.96
CA SER A 154 11.70 2.92 -3.69
C SER A 154 11.15 3.98 -2.71
N MET A 155 9.82 4.13 -2.61
CA MET A 155 9.17 4.93 -1.55
C MET A 155 9.34 4.34 -0.14
N ALA A 156 9.42 3.01 -0.04
CA ALA A 156 9.58 2.35 1.24
C ALA A 156 10.98 2.59 1.82
N LEU A 157 11.13 2.47 3.14
CA LEU A 157 12.43 2.53 3.78
C LEU A 157 13.29 1.34 3.31
N GLN A 158 14.38 1.62 2.61
CA GLN A 158 15.24 0.59 2.05
C GLN A 158 16.18 0.06 3.14
N PRO A 159 16.54 -1.24 3.09
CA PRO A 159 17.48 -1.81 4.05
C PRO A 159 18.85 -1.13 4.02
N ASP A 160 19.22 -0.59 2.86
CA ASP A 160 20.47 0.10 2.60
C ASP A 160 20.56 1.42 3.37
N GLU A 161 19.45 2.18 3.38
CA GLU A 161 19.34 3.43 4.13
C GLU A 161 19.43 3.15 5.65
N LEU A 162 18.83 2.06 6.12
CA LEU A 162 18.94 1.63 7.51
C LEU A 162 20.34 1.15 7.90
N ALA A 163 21.03 0.43 7.01
CA ALA A 163 22.41 0.01 7.24
C ALA A 163 23.36 1.22 7.34
N LEU A 164 23.15 2.24 6.50
CA LEU A 164 23.87 3.51 6.58
C LEU A 164 23.59 4.22 7.92
N LEU A 165 22.32 4.33 8.32
CA LEU A 165 21.93 4.93 9.62
C LEU A 165 22.51 4.19 10.83
N ALA A 166 22.62 2.86 10.75
CA ALA A 166 23.22 2.05 11.82
C ALA A 166 24.74 2.25 11.92
N THR A 167 25.41 2.50 10.78
CA THR A 167 26.86 2.69 10.71
C THR A 167 27.27 4.11 11.10
N ASP A 168 26.43 5.11 10.80
CA ASP A 168 26.68 6.55 11.04
C ASP A 168 26.52 7.01 12.50
N GLY A 169 26.48 6.10 13.48
CA GLY A 169 26.64 6.43 14.90
C GLY A 169 28.01 7.06 15.25
N VAL A 170 28.95 7.06 14.31
CA VAL A 170 30.33 7.53 14.47
C VAL A 170 30.55 8.88 13.76
N ARG A 171 30.18 9.96 14.46
CA ARG A 171 30.82 11.30 14.45
C ARG A 171 30.98 12.15 13.18
N THR A 172 30.80 11.68 11.95
CA THR A 172 30.99 12.52 10.73
C THR A 172 29.67 12.88 10.08
N ARG A 173 29.00 13.88 10.66
CA ARG A 173 27.68 14.37 10.20
C ARG A 173 27.75 15.53 9.19
N ASP A 174 28.94 15.94 8.76
CA ASP A 174 29.14 17.35 8.38
C ASP A 174 29.36 17.67 6.90
N SER A 175 29.19 16.77 5.93
CA SER A 175 29.27 17.22 4.52
C SER A 175 28.78 16.28 3.41
N LEU A 176 28.42 15.02 3.70
CA LEU A 176 28.15 14.04 2.64
C LEU A 176 26.81 13.31 2.74
N GLN A 177 25.82 13.87 3.42
CA GLN A 177 24.47 13.30 3.36
C GLN A 177 23.45 14.20 2.64
N PRO A 178 22.51 13.63 1.84
CA PRO A 178 22.27 12.18 1.68
C PRO A 178 21.95 11.69 0.24
N VAL A 179 22.28 10.43 -0.03
CA VAL A 179 21.50 9.57 -0.95
C VAL A 179 20.15 9.25 -0.27
N ALA A 180 19.45 10.27 0.23
CA ALA A 180 18.06 10.14 0.62
C ALA A 180 17.33 10.20 -0.69
N THR A 181 16.85 9.05 -1.14
CA THR A 181 15.99 8.98 -2.31
C THR A 181 14.92 10.06 -2.16
N ASP A 182 14.81 10.98 -3.14
CA ASP A 182 13.77 11.99 -3.11
C ASP A 182 12.41 11.31 -3.34
N ARG A 183 11.81 10.87 -2.24
CA ARG A 183 10.55 10.12 -2.27
C ARG A 183 9.37 10.98 -2.73
N VAL A 184 9.48 12.31 -2.66
CA VAL A 184 8.46 13.20 -3.20
C VAL A 184 8.48 13.13 -4.72
N THR A 185 9.66 13.15 -5.32
CA THR A 185 9.83 12.94 -6.77
C THR A 185 9.34 11.56 -7.22
N LEU A 186 9.62 10.50 -6.45
CA LEU A 186 9.08 9.15 -6.74
C LEU A 186 7.55 9.08 -6.67
N LEU A 187 6.96 9.76 -5.68
CA LEU A 187 5.51 9.85 -5.59
C LEU A 187 4.94 10.63 -6.78
N GLY A 188 5.63 11.69 -7.20
CA GLY A 188 5.32 12.45 -8.42
C GLY A 188 5.39 11.58 -9.67
N SER A 189 6.43 10.76 -9.84
CA SER A 189 6.57 9.85 -10.99
C SER A 189 5.48 8.79 -11.01
N PHE A 190 5.16 8.18 -9.86
CA PHE A 190 4.05 7.24 -9.74
C PHE A 190 2.72 7.89 -10.12
N THR A 191 2.44 9.08 -9.56
CA THR A 191 1.21 9.84 -9.83
C THR A 191 1.13 10.22 -11.30
N GLY A 192 2.22 10.69 -11.90
CA GLY A 192 2.29 11.04 -13.32
C GLY A 192 2.01 9.84 -14.22
N ARG A 193 2.59 8.67 -13.94
CA ARG A 193 2.33 7.44 -14.69
C ARG A 193 0.89 6.96 -14.54
N TRP A 194 0.33 7.02 -13.34
CA TRP A 194 -1.07 6.68 -13.07
C TRP A 194 -2.04 7.61 -13.81
N VAL A 195 -1.84 8.93 -13.74
CA VAL A 195 -2.67 9.90 -14.46
C VAL A 195 -2.53 9.72 -15.97
N THR A 196 -1.32 9.52 -16.47
CA THR A 196 -1.07 9.28 -17.91
C THR A 196 -1.78 8.01 -18.38
N GLY A 197 -1.67 6.91 -17.64
CA GLY A 197 -2.38 5.67 -17.95
C GLY A 197 -3.90 5.86 -17.91
N GLY A 198 -4.43 6.60 -16.92
CA GLY A 198 -5.85 6.95 -16.85
C GLY A 198 -6.31 7.81 -18.02
N MET A 199 -5.50 8.76 -18.47
CA MET A 199 -5.77 9.60 -19.64
C MET A 199 -5.80 8.76 -20.91
N ILE A 200 -4.82 7.87 -21.12
CA ILE A 200 -4.82 6.93 -22.25
C ILE A 200 -6.07 6.05 -22.22
N LEU A 201 -6.44 5.54 -21.03
CA LEU A 201 -7.63 4.70 -20.85
C LEU A 201 -8.91 5.46 -21.24
N VAL A 202 -9.07 6.70 -20.78
CA VAL A 202 -10.21 7.56 -21.16
C VAL A 202 -10.21 7.90 -22.65
N MET A 203 -9.04 8.17 -23.25
CA MET A 203 -8.92 8.42 -24.70
C MET A 203 -9.30 7.19 -25.51
N LEU A 204 -8.85 5.99 -25.13
CA LEU A 204 -9.23 4.73 -25.77
C LEU A 204 -10.74 4.49 -25.63
N ALA A 205 -11.29 4.71 -24.43
CA ALA A 205 -12.73 4.62 -24.19
C ALA A 205 -13.52 5.61 -25.06
N ALA A 206 -13.06 6.86 -25.20
CA ALA A 206 -13.67 7.82 -26.11
C ALA A 206 -13.54 7.38 -27.57
N GLY A 207 -12.41 6.80 -27.98
CA GLY A 207 -12.20 6.24 -29.31
C GLY A 207 -13.16 5.09 -29.65
N THR A 208 -13.65 4.34 -28.65
CA THR A 208 -14.69 3.32 -28.87
C THR A 208 -16.03 3.93 -29.34
N ARG A 209 -16.23 5.25 -29.15
CA ARG A 209 -17.46 5.96 -29.55
C ARG A 209 -17.51 6.45 -30.99
N VAL A 210 -16.37 6.61 -31.66
CA VAL A 210 -16.29 7.25 -32.99
C VAL A 210 -16.77 6.30 -34.10
N THR A 211 -18.09 6.15 -34.26
CA THR A 211 -18.69 5.33 -35.33
C THR A 211 -18.58 6.02 -36.68
N ILE A 212 -17.68 5.51 -37.53
CA ILE A 212 -17.52 5.89 -38.93
C ILE A 212 -18.78 5.42 -39.68
N GLY A 213 -19.86 6.21 -39.66
CA GLY A 213 -21.04 5.88 -40.48
C GLY A 213 -22.38 6.49 -40.06
N SER A 214 -22.58 6.90 -38.80
CA SER A 214 -23.87 7.51 -38.40
C SER A 214 -23.84 9.02 -38.65
N ARG A 215 -24.13 9.43 -39.89
CA ARG A 215 -24.46 10.83 -40.23
C ARG A 215 -25.83 11.19 -39.61
N GLY A 216 -25.85 11.52 -38.33
CA GLY A 216 -27.07 11.96 -37.65
C GLY A 216 -26.77 12.51 -36.26
N PHE A 217 -27.20 13.73 -36.00
CA PHE A 217 -26.99 14.46 -34.74
C PHE A 217 -27.58 13.73 -33.51
N PHE A 218 -28.61 12.90 -33.72
CA PHE A 218 -29.27 12.10 -32.69
C PHE A 218 -28.63 10.73 -32.41
N ALA A 219 -27.56 10.35 -33.12
CA ALA A 219 -26.80 9.12 -32.81
C ALA A 219 -25.94 9.25 -31.54
N LEU A 220 -25.66 10.48 -31.08
CA LEU A 220 -24.92 10.73 -29.83
C LEU A 220 -25.70 10.32 -28.58
N THR A 221 -27.03 10.36 -28.60
CA THR A 221 -27.88 10.05 -27.44
C THR A 221 -28.08 8.55 -27.19
N ARG A 222 -27.62 7.67 -28.10
CA ARG A 222 -27.59 6.20 -27.92
C ARG A 222 -26.18 5.62 -28.00
N GLN A 223 -25.18 6.38 -27.54
CA GLN A 223 -23.81 5.89 -27.48
C GLN A 223 -23.67 4.95 -26.29
N GLU A 224 -23.95 3.67 -26.53
CA GLU A 224 -23.73 2.58 -25.59
C GLU A 224 -22.21 2.39 -25.41
N ILE A 225 -21.61 3.14 -24.48
CA ILE A 225 -20.29 2.75 -23.98
C ILE A 225 -20.47 1.35 -23.38
N PRO A 226 -19.67 0.35 -23.80
CA PRO A 226 -19.75 -0.97 -23.19
C PRO A 226 -19.58 -0.82 -21.67
N GLY A 227 -20.53 -1.35 -20.89
CA GLY A 227 -20.48 -1.24 -19.42
C GLY A 227 -19.16 -1.76 -18.83
N LEU A 228 -18.52 -2.71 -19.51
CA LEU A 228 -17.19 -3.23 -19.19
C LEU A 228 -16.09 -2.14 -19.21
N VAL A 229 -16.13 -1.21 -20.16
CA VAL A 229 -15.16 -0.10 -20.25
C VAL A 229 -15.38 0.90 -19.12
N ILE A 230 -16.64 1.21 -18.80
CA ILE A 230 -16.97 2.07 -17.65
C ILE A 230 -16.44 1.43 -16.36
N ALA A 231 -16.72 0.13 -16.16
CA ALA A 231 -16.22 -0.60 -15.01
C ALA A 231 -14.68 -0.60 -14.96
N ALA A 232 -14.00 -0.79 -16.09
CA ALA A 232 -12.54 -0.74 -16.18
C ALA A 232 -11.99 0.65 -15.79
N ILE A 233 -12.58 1.74 -16.28
CA ILE A 233 -12.21 3.12 -15.91
C ILE A 233 -12.30 3.29 -14.38
N VAL A 234 -13.46 2.96 -13.80
CA VAL A 234 -13.70 3.13 -12.36
C VAL A 234 -12.71 2.30 -11.54
N ILE A 235 -12.55 1.03 -11.88
CA ILE A 235 -11.61 0.11 -11.22
C ILE A 235 -10.17 0.64 -11.29
N TYR A 236 -9.74 1.15 -12.44
CA TYR A 236 -8.40 1.71 -12.64
C TYR A 236 -8.13 2.89 -11.68
N PHE A 237 -9.03 3.86 -11.63
CA PHE A 237 -8.86 5.04 -10.78
C PHE A 237 -8.95 4.70 -9.29
N LEU A 238 -9.88 3.83 -8.89
CA LEU A 238 -9.98 3.38 -7.50
C LEU A 238 -8.72 2.63 -7.04
N ALA A 239 -8.23 1.70 -7.86
CA ALA A 239 -7.01 0.96 -7.54
C ALA A 239 -5.78 1.88 -7.44
N GLY A 240 -5.66 2.85 -8.35
CA GLY A 240 -4.59 3.85 -8.32
C GLY A 240 -4.65 4.76 -7.09
N LEU A 241 -5.84 5.22 -6.67
CA LEU A 241 -6.02 6.01 -5.44
C LEU A 241 -5.64 5.22 -4.19
N VAL A 242 -6.04 3.94 -4.14
CA VAL A 242 -5.66 3.06 -3.02
C VAL A 242 -4.14 2.88 -3.00
N LEU A 243 -3.49 2.64 -4.13
CA LEU A 243 -2.03 2.54 -4.22
C LEU A 243 -1.33 3.85 -3.84
N LEU A 244 -1.84 5.00 -4.28
CA LEU A 244 -1.28 6.32 -3.97
C LEU A 244 -1.30 6.59 -2.47
N SER A 245 -2.43 6.31 -1.81
CA SER A 245 -2.55 6.46 -0.36
C SER A 245 -1.64 5.50 0.41
N HIS A 246 -1.48 4.28 -0.09
CA HIS A 246 -0.52 3.32 0.44
C HIS A 246 0.91 3.86 0.30
N GLY A 247 1.26 4.44 -0.85
CA GLY A 247 2.56 5.09 -1.09
C GLY A 247 2.81 6.25 -0.12
N GLN A 248 1.82 7.11 0.10
CA GLN A 248 1.87 8.19 1.08
C GLN A 248 2.11 7.69 2.51
N LEU A 249 1.43 6.60 2.92
CA LEU A 249 1.66 5.99 4.22
C LEU A 249 3.09 5.44 4.34
N ALA A 250 3.63 4.83 3.28
CA ALA A 250 5.02 4.37 3.27
C ALA A 250 6.00 5.55 3.41
N LEU A 251 5.73 6.67 2.73
CA LEU A 251 6.50 7.91 2.83
C LEU A 251 6.49 8.47 4.26
N LEU A 252 5.31 8.60 4.87
CA LEU A 252 5.17 9.10 6.25
C LEU A 252 5.89 8.19 7.25
N ARG A 253 5.76 6.87 7.10
CA ARG A 253 6.46 5.90 7.96
C ARG A 253 7.98 5.99 7.80
N ALA A 254 8.47 6.14 6.57
CA ALA A 254 9.90 6.34 6.33
C ALA A 254 10.38 7.63 7.03
N ARG A 255 9.65 8.75 6.88
CA ARG A 255 9.97 10.01 7.55
C ARG A 255 9.98 9.88 9.07
N TRP A 256 8.92 9.33 9.67
CA TRP A 256 8.86 9.13 11.13
C TRP A 256 10.00 8.24 11.64
N THR A 257 10.39 7.22 10.88
CA THR A 257 11.51 6.34 11.25
C THR A 257 12.85 7.08 11.18
N LEU A 258 13.07 7.87 10.13
CA LEU A 258 14.26 8.71 9.97
C LEU A 258 14.36 9.78 11.06
N ASP A 259 13.25 10.42 11.38
CA ASP A 259 13.14 11.47 12.40
C ASP A 259 13.06 10.91 13.84
N LYS A 260 13.08 9.59 14.00
CA LYS A 260 12.94 8.87 15.29
C LYS A 260 11.67 9.27 16.06
N ILE A 261 10.61 9.66 15.35
CA ILE A 261 9.32 10.00 15.94
C ILE A 261 8.59 8.69 16.27
N PRO A 262 8.19 8.45 17.55
CA PRO A 262 7.49 7.24 17.92
C PRO A 262 6.13 7.19 17.23
N SER A 263 5.99 6.29 16.26
CA SER A 263 4.71 6.06 15.57
C SER A 263 3.91 4.97 16.28
N SER A 264 2.61 5.18 16.42
CA SER A 264 1.72 4.16 16.98
C SER A 264 1.36 3.12 15.91
N ASP A 265 1.65 1.85 16.17
CA ASP A 265 1.32 0.73 15.26
C ASP A 265 -0.18 0.66 14.89
N ALA A 266 -1.06 1.16 15.76
CA ALA A 266 -2.51 1.16 15.56
C ALA A 266 -2.94 1.99 14.34
N VAL A 267 -2.30 3.15 14.12
CA VAL A 267 -2.61 4.02 12.98
C VAL A 267 -2.18 3.36 11.68
N ALA A 268 -0.99 2.77 11.64
CA ALA A 268 -0.48 2.09 10.44
C ALA A 268 -1.34 0.88 10.03
N ARG A 269 -1.89 0.13 10.99
CA ARG A 269 -2.74 -1.04 10.72
C ARG A 269 -4.14 -0.67 10.21
N SER A 270 -4.71 0.43 10.69
CA SER A 270 -6.08 0.84 10.37
C SER A 270 -6.18 1.76 9.14
N TRP A 271 -5.08 2.43 8.77
CA TRP A 271 -5.03 3.34 7.62
C TRP A 271 -5.55 2.76 6.30
N PRO A 272 -5.16 1.53 5.87
CA PRO A 272 -5.66 0.97 4.62
C PRO A 272 -7.18 0.83 4.58
N LEU A 273 -7.78 0.46 5.72
CA LEU A 273 -9.22 0.30 5.86
C LEU A 273 -9.93 1.64 5.69
N TYR A 274 -9.49 2.68 6.43
CA TYR A 274 -10.12 4.00 6.37
C TYR A 274 -10.03 4.64 5.00
N VAL A 275 -8.88 4.51 4.34
CA VAL A 275 -8.69 5.05 2.99
C VAL A 275 -9.55 4.28 1.99
N THR A 276 -9.57 2.95 2.06
CA THR A 276 -10.39 2.16 1.14
C THR A 276 -11.88 2.49 1.33
N LEU A 277 -12.33 2.62 2.58
CA LEU A 277 -13.69 3.04 2.91
C LEU A 277 -14.00 4.45 2.37
N LEU A 278 -13.08 5.41 2.56
CA LEU A 278 -13.24 6.78 2.09
C LEU A 278 -13.29 6.84 0.56
N VAL A 279 -12.39 6.15 -0.13
CA VAL A 279 -12.33 6.10 -1.59
C VAL A 279 -13.59 5.43 -2.15
N LEU A 280 -14.06 4.35 -1.51
CA LEU A 280 -15.30 3.69 -1.89
C LEU A 280 -16.53 4.57 -1.64
N LEU A 281 -16.57 5.33 -0.54
CA LEU A 281 -17.62 6.29 -0.23
C LEU A 281 -17.66 7.41 -1.27
N VAL A 282 -16.51 8.02 -1.59
CA VAL A 282 -16.40 9.06 -2.61
C VAL A 282 -16.80 8.52 -3.98
N GLY A 283 -16.38 7.30 -4.31
CA GLY A 283 -16.78 6.60 -5.53
C GLY A 283 -18.30 6.36 -5.62
N LEU A 284 -18.93 5.99 -4.51
CA LEU A 284 -20.38 5.80 -4.44
C LEU A 284 -21.13 7.12 -4.60
N ILE A 285 -20.66 8.19 -3.94
CA ILE A 285 -21.22 9.54 -4.08
C ILE A 285 -21.10 10.00 -5.54
N ALA A 286 -19.94 9.79 -6.17
CA ALA A 286 -19.72 10.13 -7.57
C ALA A 286 -20.63 9.32 -8.53
N ALA A 287 -20.92 8.05 -8.21
CA ALA A 287 -21.81 7.20 -9.01
C ALA A 287 -23.29 7.61 -8.91
N VAL A 288 -23.71 8.15 -7.77
CA VAL A 288 -25.08 8.64 -7.55
C VAL A 288 -25.25 10.07 -8.05
N MET A 289 -24.16 10.81 -8.26
CA MET A 289 -24.21 12.19 -8.71
C MET A 289 -24.91 12.28 -10.09
N PRO A 290 -26.04 13.01 -10.21
CA PRO A 290 -26.72 13.16 -11.48
C PRO A 290 -25.88 14.04 -12.41
N PHE A 291 -25.20 13.42 -13.38
CA PHE A 291 -24.45 14.13 -14.43
C PHE A 291 -25.34 14.94 -15.40
N GLY A 292 -26.63 15.12 -15.09
CA GLY A 292 -27.61 15.77 -15.96
C GLY A 292 -27.32 17.25 -16.26
N GLY A 293 -26.55 17.93 -15.41
CA GLY A 293 -26.19 19.35 -15.61
C GLY A 293 -24.91 19.58 -16.43
N THR A 294 -24.05 18.58 -16.59
CA THR A 294 -22.75 18.75 -17.27
C THR A 294 -22.80 18.45 -18.77
N TYR A 295 -23.99 18.40 -19.37
CA TYR A 295 -24.16 18.16 -20.81
C TYR A 295 -23.27 19.08 -21.66
N TRP A 296 -23.28 20.39 -21.40
CA TRP A 296 -22.46 21.35 -22.14
C TRP A 296 -20.96 21.13 -21.94
N LEU A 297 -20.53 20.80 -20.72
CA LEU A 297 -19.14 20.47 -20.45
C LEU A 297 -18.72 19.18 -21.19
N ALA A 298 -19.59 18.17 -21.21
CA ALA A 298 -19.37 16.93 -21.95
C ALA A 298 -19.29 17.18 -23.46
N VAL A 299 -20.13 18.06 -24.00
CA VAL A 299 -20.08 18.47 -25.41
C VAL A 299 -18.75 19.18 -25.72
N ILE A 300 -18.36 20.16 -24.90
CA ILE A 300 -17.08 20.89 -25.08
C ILE A 300 -15.90 19.92 -25.02
N ILE A 301 -15.82 19.08 -23.98
CA ILE A 301 -14.76 18.08 -23.82
C ILE A 301 -14.75 17.09 -24.98
N SER A 302 -15.91 16.60 -25.41
CA SER A 302 -16.02 15.67 -26.55
C SER A 302 -15.56 16.31 -27.86
N THR A 303 -15.86 17.59 -28.05
CA THR A 303 -15.45 18.36 -29.24
C THR A 303 -13.95 18.57 -29.25
N ILE A 304 -13.37 18.93 -28.10
CA ILE A 304 -11.92 19.06 -27.93
C ILE A 304 -11.24 17.70 -28.18
N LEU A 305 -11.75 16.62 -27.58
CA LEU A 305 -11.20 15.27 -27.78
C LEU A 305 -11.32 14.80 -29.24
N ALA A 306 -12.44 15.08 -29.91
CA ALA A 306 -12.64 14.76 -31.32
C ALA A 306 -11.67 15.55 -32.22
N ALA A 307 -11.48 16.84 -31.94
CA ALA A 307 -10.49 17.66 -32.64
C ALA A 307 -9.07 17.13 -32.43
N LEU A 308 -8.71 16.80 -31.19
CA LEU A 308 -7.39 16.24 -30.85
C LEU A 308 -7.15 14.88 -31.53
N TYR A 309 -8.17 14.02 -31.52
CA TYR A 309 -8.13 12.74 -32.24
C TYR A 309 -7.94 12.94 -33.75
N LEU A 310 -8.66 13.89 -34.36
CA LEU A 310 -8.53 14.20 -35.78
C LEU A 310 -7.11 14.68 -36.11
N VAL A 311 -6.52 15.55 -35.29
CA VAL A 311 -5.13 15.99 -35.43
C VAL A 311 -4.16 14.81 -35.32
N PHE A 312 -4.27 13.99 -34.27
CA PHE A 312 -3.41 12.82 -34.08
C PHE A 312 -3.52 11.81 -35.22
N PHE A 313 -4.75 11.52 -35.65
CA PHE A 313 -5.00 10.60 -36.76
C PHE A 313 -4.42 11.14 -38.06
N THR A 314 -4.55 12.44 -38.31
CA THR A 314 -3.97 13.09 -39.50
C THR A 314 -2.44 13.03 -39.48
N VAL A 315 -1.81 13.31 -38.34
CA VAL A 315 -0.35 13.21 -38.19
C VAL A 315 0.11 11.76 -38.37
N PHE A 316 -0.56 10.79 -37.74
CA PHE A 316 -0.24 9.38 -37.90
C PHE A 316 -0.40 8.91 -39.35
N GLN A 317 -1.47 9.33 -40.03
CA GLN A 317 -1.69 9.06 -41.45
C GLN A 317 -0.59 9.69 -42.31
N LEU A 318 -0.17 10.93 -42.02
CA LEU A 318 0.93 11.59 -42.71
C LEU A 318 2.24 10.80 -42.54
N ILE A 319 2.57 10.39 -41.31
CA ILE A 319 3.75 9.57 -41.01
C ILE A 319 3.67 8.23 -41.75
N THR A 320 2.50 7.58 -41.76
CA THR A 320 2.29 6.29 -42.43
C THR A 320 2.46 6.42 -43.94
N VAL A 321 1.95 7.50 -44.54
CA VAL A 321 2.14 7.79 -45.96
C VAL A 321 3.61 8.05 -46.27
N VAL A 322 4.29 8.87 -45.47
CA VAL A 322 5.74 9.12 -45.63
C VAL A 322 6.53 7.82 -45.49
N PHE A 323 6.19 6.98 -44.52
CA PHE A 323 6.84 5.69 -44.30
C PHE A 323 6.60 4.71 -45.44
N MET A 324 5.36 4.61 -45.95
CA MET A 324 5.03 3.81 -47.12
C MET A 324 5.72 4.33 -48.39
N LEU A 325 5.89 5.65 -48.52
CA LEU A 325 6.62 6.27 -49.62
C LEU A 325 8.14 6.03 -49.52
N LEU A 326 8.70 5.98 -48.31
CA LEU A 326 10.08 5.55 -48.08
C LEU A 326 10.26 4.04 -48.35
N LEU A 327 9.28 3.21 -47.98
CA LEU A 327 9.29 1.78 -48.28
C LEU A 327 9.14 1.51 -49.78
N SER A 328 8.36 2.32 -50.50
CA SER A 328 8.23 2.18 -51.97
C SER A 328 9.52 2.54 -52.71
N TRP A 329 10.47 3.21 -52.05
CA TRP A 329 11.82 3.43 -52.58
C TRP A 329 12.73 2.22 -52.38
N LEU A 330 12.44 1.29 -51.46
CA LEU A 330 13.19 0.04 -51.38
C LEU A 330 12.71 -0.91 -52.50
N PRO A 331 13.64 -1.55 -53.24
CA PRO A 331 13.32 -2.53 -54.27
C PRO A 331 12.92 -3.87 -53.63
N PHE A 332 11.91 -3.86 -52.76
CA PHE A 332 11.21 -5.08 -52.41
C PHE A 332 10.36 -5.44 -53.62
N GLY A 333 10.82 -6.42 -54.38
CA GLY A 333 10.34 -6.77 -55.72
C GLY A 333 8.86 -6.52 -55.90
N ALA A 334 8.53 -5.58 -56.79
CA ALA A 334 7.29 -5.67 -57.53
C ALA A 334 7.32 -7.05 -58.18
N GLU A 335 6.60 -8.02 -57.61
CA GLU A 335 6.19 -9.17 -58.40
C GLU A 335 5.49 -8.56 -59.60
N ASP A 336 6.12 -8.75 -60.77
CA ASP A 336 5.60 -8.26 -62.04
C ASP A 336 4.13 -8.60 -62.08
N SER A 337 3.31 -7.56 -61.95
CA SER A 337 1.88 -7.67 -62.11
C SER A 337 1.72 -8.02 -63.58
N THR A 338 1.67 -9.32 -63.88
CA THR A 338 1.55 -9.83 -65.24
C THR A 338 0.38 -9.07 -65.89
N PRO A 339 0.64 -8.27 -66.94
CA PRO A 339 -0.42 -7.55 -67.62
C PRO A 339 -1.48 -8.56 -68.06
N PRO A 340 -2.78 -8.21 -68.03
CA PRO A 340 -3.82 -9.07 -68.61
C PRO A 340 -3.41 -9.40 -70.04
N ALA A 341 -3.20 -10.69 -70.31
CA ALA A 341 -2.58 -11.19 -71.53
C ALA A 341 -3.30 -10.63 -72.77
N GLN A 342 -2.67 -9.66 -73.44
CA GLN A 342 -2.97 -9.40 -74.84
C GLN A 342 -2.54 -10.65 -75.61
N ALA A 343 -3.49 -11.25 -76.34
CA ALA A 343 -3.28 -12.42 -77.17
C ALA A 343 -2.23 -12.12 -78.26
N ALA A 344 -0.97 -12.35 -77.93
CA ALA A 344 0.13 -12.36 -78.87
C ALA A 344 0.30 -13.77 -79.47
N PRO A 345 0.87 -13.89 -80.69
CA PRO A 345 0.98 -15.16 -81.40
C PRO A 345 1.74 -16.21 -80.59
N MET A 346 1.28 -17.47 -80.65
CA MET A 346 1.85 -18.62 -79.95
C MET A 346 3.36 -18.75 -80.19
N MET A 347 4.16 -18.28 -79.24
CA MET A 347 5.52 -18.79 -79.01
C MET A 347 5.43 -20.07 -78.16
N PRO A 348 6.35 -21.03 -78.36
CA PRO A 348 6.42 -22.20 -77.50
C PRO A 348 6.53 -21.77 -76.03
N PRO A 349 5.84 -22.47 -75.10
CA PRO A 349 5.80 -22.08 -73.71
C PRO A 349 7.24 -21.95 -73.18
N PRO A 350 7.62 -20.81 -72.55
CA PRO A 350 8.89 -20.73 -71.87
C PRO A 350 8.97 -21.87 -70.86
N PRO A 351 10.14 -22.52 -70.67
CA PRO A 351 10.31 -23.53 -69.65
C PRO A 351 9.84 -22.93 -68.30
N PRO A 352 9.10 -23.69 -67.48
CA PRO A 352 8.65 -23.17 -66.19
C PRO A 352 9.88 -22.63 -65.46
N PRO A 353 9.83 -21.39 -64.93
CA PRO A 353 10.93 -20.83 -64.17
C PRO A 353 11.33 -21.89 -63.14
N GLY A 354 12.59 -22.34 -63.23
CA GLY A 354 13.07 -23.48 -62.46
C GLY A 354 12.66 -23.29 -61.01
N GLU A 355 11.89 -24.24 -60.47
CA GLU A 355 11.36 -24.17 -59.12
C GLU A 355 12.50 -23.74 -58.20
N PRO A 356 12.39 -22.61 -57.48
CA PRO A 356 13.42 -22.18 -56.55
C PRO A 356 13.74 -23.39 -55.68
N SER A 357 15.02 -23.73 -55.59
CA SER A 357 15.44 -25.01 -55.04
C SER A 357 14.83 -25.23 -53.66
N ALA A 358 13.86 -26.14 -53.58
CA ALA A 358 13.12 -26.43 -52.35
C ALA A 358 14.06 -26.80 -51.19
N LEU A 359 15.30 -27.22 -51.52
CA LEU A 359 16.37 -27.49 -50.57
C LEU A 359 16.91 -26.25 -49.84
N LEU A 360 16.85 -25.05 -50.42
CA LEU A 360 17.34 -23.83 -49.77
C LEU A 360 16.31 -23.23 -48.81
N GLU A 361 15.02 -23.42 -49.08
CA GLU A 361 13.93 -22.85 -48.29
C GLU A 361 13.89 -23.44 -46.86
N TRP A 362 13.98 -24.77 -46.71
CA TRP A 362 13.93 -25.40 -45.39
C TRP A 362 15.17 -25.11 -44.52
N ALA A 363 16.33 -24.91 -45.16
CA ALA A 363 17.58 -24.60 -44.47
C ALA A 363 17.47 -23.26 -43.72
N SER A 364 16.87 -22.25 -44.36
CA SER A 364 16.69 -20.92 -43.77
C SER A 364 15.86 -20.94 -42.48
N GLY A 365 14.74 -21.66 -42.47
CA GLY A 365 13.91 -21.73 -41.27
C GLY A 365 14.45 -22.68 -40.20
N THR A 366 15.19 -23.71 -40.56
CA THR A 366 15.90 -24.54 -39.58
C THR A 366 16.94 -23.72 -38.82
N ILE A 367 17.73 -22.91 -39.53
CA ILE A 367 18.72 -22.00 -38.91
C ILE A 367 18.01 -20.99 -38.01
N PHE A 368 16.89 -20.42 -38.45
CA PHE A 368 16.08 -19.51 -37.64
C PHE A 368 15.64 -20.15 -36.31
N TRP A 369 15.10 -21.37 -36.34
CA TRP A 369 14.63 -22.04 -35.12
C TRP A 369 15.77 -22.47 -34.21
N ILE A 370 16.93 -22.85 -34.74
CA ILE A 370 18.13 -23.08 -33.94
C ILE A 370 18.51 -21.80 -33.20
N PHE A 371 18.55 -20.67 -33.90
CA PHE A 371 18.89 -19.39 -33.29
C PHE A 371 17.85 -18.95 -32.25
N ALA A 372 16.56 -19.09 -32.57
CA ALA A 372 15.47 -18.83 -31.63
C ALA A 372 15.57 -19.73 -30.39
N ALA A 373 15.85 -21.03 -30.56
CA ALA A 373 16.04 -21.96 -29.46
C ALA A 373 17.25 -21.60 -28.59
N VAL A 374 18.36 -21.14 -29.18
CA VAL A 374 19.53 -20.65 -28.45
C VAL A 374 19.19 -19.40 -27.64
N ILE A 375 18.48 -18.42 -28.22
CA ILE A 375 18.05 -17.21 -27.50
C ILE A 375 17.13 -17.55 -26.34
N VAL A 376 16.11 -18.40 -26.58
CA VAL A 376 15.16 -18.80 -25.55
C VAL A 376 15.83 -19.63 -24.47
N GLY A 377 16.73 -20.54 -24.85
CA GLY A 377 17.54 -21.34 -23.93
C GLY A 377 18.45 -20.47 -23.07
N TYR A 378 19.12 -19.48 -23.67
CA TYR A 378 19.94 -18.52 -22.93
C TYR A 378 19.10 -17.67 -21.97
N ALA A 379 17.95 -17.15 -22.42
CA ALA A 379 17.01 -16.41 -21.59
C ALA A 379 16.51 -17.28 -20.41
N ALA A 380 16.21 -18.55 -20.65
CA ALA A 380 15.84 -19.51 -19.62
C ALA A 380 16.98 -19.74 -18.62
N ILE A 381 18.22 -19.93 -19.07
CA ILE A 381 19.38 -20.10 -18.19
C ILE A 381 19.58 -18.86 -17.31
N VAL A 382 19.54 -17.65 -17.89
CA VAL A 382 19.67 -16.38 -17.13
C VAL A 382 18.54 -16.23 -16.12
N TYR A 383 17.31 -16.62 -16.49
CA TYR A 383 16.14 -16.48 -15.64
C TYR A 383 16.08 -17.53 -14.50
N PHE A 384 16.45 -18.79 -14.79
CA PHE A 384 16.31 -19.93 -13.89
C PHE A 384 17.59 -20.33 -13.15
N GLY A 385 18.78 -19.93 -13.61
CA GLY A 385 20.08 -20.48 -13.19
C GLY A 385 20.29 -20.62 -11.69
N ASP A 386 19.73 -19.71 -10.88
CA ASP A 386 19.84 -19.76 -9.41
C ASP A 386 18.50 -19.91 -8.69
N LYS A 387 17.36 -19.94 -9.40
CA LYS A 387 16.08 -20.29 -8.75
C LYS A 387 16.04 -21.79 -8.41
N GLY A 388 16.90 -22.58 -9.06
CA GLY A 388 16.76 -24.02 -9.18
C GLY A 388 15.50 -24.34 -9.98
N LEU A 389 15.50 -25.41 -10.78
CA LEU A 389 14.26 -25.91 -11.41
C LEU A 389 13.26 -26.48 -10.38
N GLN A 390 13.51 -26.29 -9.08
CA GLN A 390 12.62 -26.74 -8.04
C GLN A 390 11.36 -25.87 -8.05
N ILE A 391 10.23 -26.49 -8.39
CA ILE A 391 8.85 -25.95 -8.30
C ILE A 391 8.48 -25.58 -6.84
N THR A 392 9.41 -25.71 -5.90
CA THR A 392 9.29 -25.29 -4.51
C THR A 392 8.88 -23.82 -4.37
N TRP A 393 9.28 -22.93 -5.28
CA TRP A 393 8.83 -21.52 -5.26
C TRP A 393 7.32 -21.39 -5.50
N LEU A 394 6.75 -22.16 -6.43
CA LEU A 394 5.32 -22.13 -6.75
C LEU A 394 4.52 -22.77 -5.61
N ARG A 395 5.05 -23.86 -5.04
CA ARG A 395 4.47 -24.48 -3.84
C ARG A 395 4.51 -23.54 -2.63
N ARG A 396 5.62 -22.84 -2.41
CA ARG A 396 5.75 -21.80 -1.36
C ARG A 396 4.82 -20.61 -1.63
N LEU A 397 4.68 -20.17 -2.88
CA LEU A 397 3.73 -19.12 -3.24
C LEU A 397 2.30 -19.56 -2.92
N TRP A 398 1.94 -20.80 -3.29
CA TRP A 398 0.61 -21.36 -3.01
C TRP A 398 0.37 -21.56 -1.52
N GLU A 399 1.34 -22.06 -0.77
CA GLU A 399 1.28 -22.19 0.69
C GLU A 399 1.19 -20.82 1.37
N MET A 400 1.95 -19.83 0.90
CA MET A 400 1.89 -18.44 1.39
C MET A 400 0.52 -17.83 1.13
N LEU A 401 -0.02 -17.97 -0.09
CA LEU A 401 -1.33 -17.46 -0.47
C LEU A 401 -2.42 -18.11 0.38
N ARG A 402 -2.35 -19.44 0.56
CA ARG A 402 -3.28 -20.21 1.38
C ARG A 402 -3.21 -19.84 2.86
N TRP A 403 -2.00 -19.65 3.40
CA TRP A 403 -1.80 -19.22 4.79
C TRP A 403 -2.35 -17.80 5.00
N ARG A 404 -2.11 -16.89 4.07
CA ARG A 404 -2.67 -15.53 4.16
C ARG A 404 -4.16 -15.46 3.99
N TRP A 405 -4.73 -16.28 3.11
CA TRP A 405 -6.19 -16.41 3.02
C TRP A 405 -6.79 -16.83 4.36
N ARG A 406 -6.17 -17.81 5.02
CA ARG A 406 -6.57 -18.22 6.38
C ARG A 406 -6.36 -17.10 7.40
N ALA A 407 -5.25 -16.37 7.34
CA ALA A 407 -4.99 -15.24 8.23
C ALA A 407 -6.00 -14.10 8.04
N LEU A 408 -6.44 -13.83 6.80
CA LEU A 408 -7.52 -12.89 6.51
C LEU A 408 -8.84 -13.37 7.12
N GLY A 409 -9.15 -14.66 6.98
CA GLY A 409 -10.32 -15.27 7.63
C GLY A 409 -10.25 -15.19 9.16
N GLN A 410 -9.09 -15.44 9.75
CA GLN A 410 -8.87 -15.36 11.20
C GLN A 410 -8.97 -13.93 11.73
N SER A 411 -8.43 -12.95 11.01
CA SER A 411 -8.54 -11.53 11.38
C SER A 411 -9.97 -11.01 11.26
N PHE A 412 -10.73 -11.48 10.27
CA PHE A 412 -12.15 -11.21 10.17
C PHE A 412 -12.94 -11.84 11.33
N GLN A 413 -12.61 -13.09 11.70
CA GLN A 413 -13.21 -13.77 12.84
C GLN A 413 -12.87 -13.06 14.17
N SER A 414 -11.63 -12.62 14.37
CA SER A 414 -11.23 -11.90 15.59
C SER A 414 -11.87 -10.51 15.68
N TRP A 415 -11.97 -9.78 14.56
CA TRP A 415 -12.73 -8.52 14.50
C TRP A 415 -14.21 -8.72 14.85
N ARG A 416 -14.83 -9.77 14.29
CA ARG A 416 -16.22 -10.14 14.62
C ARG A 416 -16.37 -10.55 16.09
N ALA A 417 -15.41 -11.27 16.64
CA ALA A 417 -15.39 -11.64 18.06
C ALA A 417 -15.25 -10.41 18.97
N HIS A 418 -14.43 -9.41 18.58
CA HIS A 418 -14.32 -8.14 19.31
C HIS A 418 -15.60 -7.33 19.31
N LEU A 419 -16.30 -7.25 18.17
CA LEU A 419 -17.61 -6.59 18.10
C LEU A 419 -18.66 -7.25 18.98
N ILE A 420 -18.65 -8.58 19.07
CA ILE A 420 -19.55 -9.34 19.93
C ILE A 420 -19.16 -9.18 21.40
N SER A 421 -17.87 -9.18 21.73
CA SER A 421 -17.40 -9.04 23.11
C SER A 421 -17.60 -7.63 23.67
N ASP A 422 -17.41 -6.59 22.85
CA ASP A 422 -17.60 -5.21 23.28
C ASP A 422 -19.09 -4.91 23.53
N ASN A 423 -19.99 -5.47 22.72
CA ASN A 423 -21.43 -5.40 22.96
C ASN A 423 -21.88 -6.25 24.15
N ALA A 424 -21.27 -7.42 24.38
CA ALA A 424 -21.57 -8.26 25.55
C ALA A 424 -21.05 -7.64 26.86
N GLN A 425 -19.93 -6.91 26.84
CA GLN A 425 -19.41 -6.20 28.01
C GLN A 425 -20.14 -4.88 28.28
N ALA A 426 -20.64 -4.20 27.24
CA ALA A 426 -21.50 -3.02 27.42
C ALA A 426 -22.88 -3.36 28.02
N GLY A 427 -23.34 -4.61 27.89
CA GLY A 427 -24.64 -5.08 28.40
C GLY A 427 -24.64 -5.75 29.77
N ALA A 428 -23.48 -5.97 30.41
CA ALA A 428 -23.38 -6.70 31.68
C ALA A 428 -23.05 -5.78 32.87
N PRO A 429 -24.04 -5.28 33.62
CA PRO A 429 -23.82 -4.63 34.91
C PRO A 429 -23.42 -5.68 35.95
N GLY A 430 -22.12 -5.93 36.14
CA GLY A 430 -21.71 -6.94 37.11
C GLY A 430 -20.21 -7.19 37.21
N THR A 431 -19.56 -6.48 38.15
CA THR A 431 -18.45 -6.99 38.96
C THR A 431 -17.24 -7.57 38.21
N THR A 432 -16.47 -6.74 37.50
CA THR A 432 -15.11 -7.13 37.08
C THR A 432 -14.19 -7.26 38.29
N ARG A 433 -13.94 -8.50 38.68
CA ARG A 433 -12.99 -8.90 39.73
C ARG A 433 -11.56 -8.52 39.32
N ARG A 434 -11.07 -7.41 39.87
CA ARG A 434 -9.72 -6.84 39.65
C ARG A 434 -8.63 -7.85 40.02
N ARG A 435 -7.84 -8.32 39.03
CA ARG A 435 -6.60 -9.05 39.30
C ARG A 435 -5.50 -8.07 39.71
N PRO A 436 -4.84 -8.25 40.87
CA PRO A 436 -3.82 -7.33 41.34
C PRO A 436 -2.51 -7.49 40.55
N VAL A 437 -2.13 -6.43 39.83
CA VAL A 437 -0.85 -6.28 39.07
C VAL A 437 0.40 -6.23 39.99
N ARG A 438 0.27 -6.56 41.28
CA ARG A 438 1.25 -6.25 42.33
C ARG A 438 2.56 -7.05 42.30
N ARG A 439 2.71 -8.12 41.51
CA ARG A 439 3.84 -9.07 41.67
C ARG A 439 5.10 -8.84 40.81
N GLY A 440 5.13 -7.88 39.89
CA GLY A 440 6.27 -7.72 38.95
C GLY A 440 7.01 -6.37 38.96
N TRP A 441 6.39 -5.32 39.49
CA TRP A 441 6.85 -3.95 39.27
C TRP A 441 8.24 -3.58 39.81
N ARG A 442 8.70 -4.15 40.94
CA ARG A 442 10.05 -3.89 41.47
C ARG A 442 11.20 -4.43 40.59
N LYS A 443 10.90 -5.30 39.62
CA LYS A 443 11.89 -5.82 38.66
C LYS A 443 12.00 -4.97 37.40
N LEU A 444 11.17 -3.95 37.25
CA LEU A 444 11.20 -3.06 36.11
C LEU A 444 12.37 -2.07 36.24
N GLU A 445 12.89 -1.60 35.11
CA GLU A 445 13.84 -0.48 35.07
C GLU A 445 13.24 0.77 35.77
N PRO A 446 14.02 1.61 36.47
CA PRO A 446 13.49 2.74 37.24
C PRO A 446 12.52 3.65 36.46
N ASP A 447 12.83 3.96 35.21
CA ASP A 447 11.98 4.75 34.33
C ASP A 447 10.64 4.07 34.00
N ALA A 448 10.63 2.73 33.94
CA ALA A 448 9.40 1.95 33.79
C ALA A 448 8.61 1.87 35.11
N GLN A 449 9.29 1.89 36.26
CA GLN A 449 8.63 1.97 37.58
C GLN A 449 7.88 3.31 37.75
N ILE A 450 8.48 4.43 37.35
CA ILE A 450 7.82 5.76 37.40
C ILE A 450 6.59 5.79 36.50
N ARG A 451 6.69 5.23 35.27
CA ARG A 451 5.53 5.09 34.38
C ARG A 451 4.42 4.24 35.01
N ALA A 452 4.78 3.14 35.66
CA ALA A 452 3.83 2.29 36.36
C ALA A 452 3.16 3.00 37.56
N LEU A 453 3.93 3.77 38.35
CA LEU A 453 3.41 4.57 39.47
C LEU A 453 2.40 5.61 39.01
N TYR A 454 2.71 6.35 37.94
CA TYR A 454 1.79 7.34 37.39
C TYR A 454 0.51 6.68 36.83
N HIS A 455 0.61 5.52 36.17
CA HIS A 455 -0.58 4.77 35.74
C HIS A 455 -1.42 4.28 36.93
N ALA A 456 -0.78 3.82 38.01
CA ALA A 456 -1.49 3.42 39.23
C ALA A 456 -2.21 4.61 39.89
N LEU A 457 -1.59 5.79 39.90
CA LEU A 457 -2.23 7.04 40.33
C LEU A 457 -3.49 7.35 39.51
N LEU A 458 -3.41 7.27 38.17
CA LEU A 458 -4.56 7.51 37.28
C LEU A 458 -5.70 6.50 37.50
N GLU A 459 -5.36 5.23 37.78
CA GLU A 459 -6.35 4.20 38.08
C GLU A 459 -7.05 4.41 39.43
N ASP A 460 -6.29 4.75 40.48
CA ASP A 460 -6.85 5.05 41.79
C ASP A 460 -7.71 6.35 41.74
N ALA A 461 -7.26 7.40 41.05
CA ALA A 461 -8.04 8.64 40.86
C ALA A 461 -9.31 8.44 40.02
N LYS A 462 -9.27 7.56 39.01
CA LYS A 462 -10.47 7.15 38.25
C LYS A 462 -11.46 6.39 39.13
N ALA A 463 -10.97 5.54 40.03
CA ALA A 463 -11.83 4.82 40.98
C ALA A 463 -12.53 5.79 41.95
N PHE A 464 -11.91 6.95 42.21
CA PHE A 464 -12.46 8.03 43.02
C PHE A 464 -13.35 9.02 42.24
N GLY A 465 -13.75 8.70 41.02
CA GLY A 465 -14.64 9.55 40.22
C GLY A 465 -13.96 10.73 39.50
N THR A 466 -12.63 10.82 39.55
CA THR A 466 -11.86 11.90 38.89
C THR A 466 -10.99 11.41 37.73
N PRO A 467 -11.55 10.80 36.66
CA PRO A 467 -10.74 10.33 35.54
C PRO A 467 -10.08 11.50 34.78
N ARG A 468 -8.86 11.28 34.31
CA ARG A 468 -8.19 12.18 33.36
C ARG A 468 -8.93 12.19 32.02
N GLN A 469 -9.16 13.37 31.43
CA GLN A 469 -9.86 13.49 30.16
C GLN A 469 -8.98 13.07 28.95
N ARG A 470 -9.60 12.64 27.85
CA ARG A 470 -8.89 12.34 26.59
C ARG A 470 -8.36 13.66 25.99
N GLY A 471 -7.04 13.87 26.11
CA GLY A 471 -6.36 15.07 25.61
C GLY A 471 -5.74 15.93 26.71
N GLU A 472 -6.14 15.72 27.96
CA GLU A 472 -5.57 16.43 29.12
C GLU A 472 -4.14 15.96 29.36
N THR A 473 -3.20 16.91 29.43
CA THR A 473 -1.79 16.63 29.69
C THR A 473 -1.58 16.31 31.18
N PRO A 474 -0.55 15.53 31.55
CA PRO A 474 -0.26 15.22 32.96
C PRO A 474 -0.19 16.47 33.86
N LEU A 475 0.43 17.54 33.36
CA LEU A 475 0.57 18.82 34.08
C LEU A 475 -0.74 19.59 34.23
N HIS A 476 -1.70 19.42 33.31
CA HIS A 476 -3.03 20.01 33.46
C HIS A 476 -3.92 19.20 34.39
N TYR A 477 -3.75 17.89 34.40
CA TYR A 477 -4.55 16.99 35.24
C TYR A 477 -4.20 17.09 36.72
N GLU A 478 -2.92 17.30 37.04
CA GLU A 478 -2.39 17.43 38.40
C GLU A 478 -3.16 18.46 39.27
N PRO A 479 -3.28 19.74 38.90
CA PRO A 479 -3.97 20.72 39.73
C PRO A 479 -5.46 20.39 39.89
N ARG A 480 -6.10 19.80 38.87
CA ARG A 480 -7.51 19.37 38.96
C ARG A 480 -7.69 18.21 39.96
N LEU A 481 -6.74 17.27 39.98
CA LEU A 481 -6.76 16.18 40.95
C LEU A 481 -6.53 16.69 42.37
N ILE A 482 -5.61 17.64 42.56
CA ILE A 482 -5.35 18.29 43.85
C ILE A 482 -6.59 19.05 44.34
N ASP A 483 -7.22 19.84 43.48
CA ASP A 483 -8.42 20.61 43.82
C ASP A 483 -9.60 19.70 44.21
N THR A 484 -9.75 18.57 43.51
CA THR A 484 -10.80 17.60 43.87
C THR A 484 -10.52 16.91 45.20
N LEU A 485 -9.24 16.61 45.49
CA LEU A 485 -8.83 16.06 46.78
C LEU A 485 -9.11 17.04 47.93
N ASP A 486 -8.82 18.33 47.70
CA ASP A 486 -9.11 19.41 48.64
C ASP A 486 -10.61 19.57 48.91
N HIS A 487 -11.42 19.57 47.85
CA HIS A 487 -12.87 19.67 47.97
C HIS A 487 -13.44 18.49 48.76
N HIS A 488 -12.96 17.27 48.52
CA HIS A 488 -13.43 16.10 49.24
C HIS A 488 -13.06 16.17 50.72
N HIS A 489 -11.83 16.58 51.05
CA HIS A 489 -11.39 16.70 52.43
C HIS A 489 -12.17 17.76 53.22
N ARG A 490 -12.49 18.90 52.59
CA ARG A 490 -13.35 19.94 53.21
C ARG A 490 -14.75 19.42 53.49
N ALA A 491 -15.36 18.75 52.50
CA ALA A 491 -16.70 18.17 52.66
C ALA A 491 -16.76 17.18 53.83
N THR A 492 -15.77 16.28 53.95
CA THR A 492 -15.72 15.34 55.09
C THR A 492 -15.47 16.05 56.42
N GLY A 493 -14.63 17.09 56.44
CA GLY A 493 -14.37 17.89 57.65
C GLY A 493 -15.62 18.63 58.16
N ASP A 494 -16.39 19.21 57.25
CA ASP A 494 -17.62 19.93 57.57
C ASP A 494 -18.72 18.98 58.08
N GLU A 495 -18.86 17.78 57.50
CA GLU A 495 -19.77 16.74 58.00
C GLU A 495 -19.42 16.29 59.43
N VAL A 496 -18.13 16.08 59.71
CA VAL A 496 -17.67 15.69 61.05
C VAL A 496 -17.92 16.81 62.05
N ASN A 497 -17.63 18.06 61.69
CA ASN A 497 -17.89 19.21 62.55
C ASN A 497 -19.40 19.41 62.80
N ALA A 498 -20.25 19.18 61.80
CA ALA A 498 -21.71 19.23 61.95
C ALA A 498 -22.22 18.14 62.91
N LEU A 499 -21.67 16.92 62.84
CA LEU A 499 -22.02 15.82 63.75
C LEU A 499 -21.55 16.08 65.19
N VAL A 500 -20.35 16.64 65.38
CA VAL A 500 -19.83 16.98 66.70
C VAL A 500 -20.60 18.16 67.30
N GLY A 501 -20.93 19.18 66.51
CA GLY A 501 -21.73 20.32 66.94
C GLY A 501 -23.16 19.93 67.33
N SER A 502 -23.74 18.91 66.68
CA SER A 502 -25.08 18.40 67.03
C SER A 502 -25.11 17.63 68.35
N ASN A 503 -24.02 16.94 68.74
CA ASN A 503 -23.98 16.16 69.98
C ASN A 503 -23.57 16.97 71.21
N ALA A 504 -22.96 18.15 71.03
CA ALA A 504 -22.60 19.03 72.14
C ALA A 504 -23.82 19.79 72.74
N GLY A 505 -24.99 19.74 72.08
CA GLY A 505 -26.19 20.49 72.50
C GLY A 505 -27.10 19.81 73.52
N GLU A 506 -26.89 18.55 73.91
CA GLU A 506 -27.81 17.80 74.79
C GLU A 506 -27.31 17.58 76.23
N GLY A 507 -26.19 18.20 76.63
CA GLY A 507 -25.53 17.89 77.89
C GLY A 507 -25.12 19.09 78.75
N GLU A 508 -25.94 20.13 78.90
CA GLU A 508 -25.62 21.21 79.86
C GLU A 508 -26.86 21.85 80.50
N LEU A 509 -27.42 21.14 81.48
CA LEU A 509 -28.17 21.71 82.59
C LEU A 509 -27.52 21.22 83.89
N ALA A 510 -26.50 21.95 84.37
CA ALA A 510 -26.25 22.24 85.79
C ALA A 510 -24.77 22.61 86.02
N GLY A 511 -24.53 23.82 86.52
CA GLY A 511 -23.33 24.14 87.29
C GLY A 511 -22.60 25.39 86.84
N GLU A 512 -23.04 26.55 87.34
CA GLU A 512 -22.23 27.76 87.41
C GLU A 512 -20.93 27.49 88.16
N GLY A 513 -19.80 27.86 87.55
CA GLY A 513 -18.47 27.70 88.11
C GLY A 513 -17.44 28.47 87.29
N GLU A 514 -17.42 29.77 87.51
CA GLU A 514 -16.35 30.71 87.17
C GLU A 514 -14.95 30.10 87.37
N LEU A 515 -14.10 30.07 86.33
CA LEU A 515 -12.65 30.23 86.44
C LEU A 515 -11.97 30.39 85.06
N VAL A 516 -11.33 31.56 84.95
CA VAL A 516 -10.21 31.98 84.10
C VAL A 516 -9.30 30.86 83.59
N GLY A 517 -8.96 30.90 82.29
CA GLY A 517 -7.92 30.07 81.70
C GLY A 517 -7.65 30.37 80.23
N ASP A 518 -6.91 31.45 79.97
CA ASP A 518 -6.32 31.81 78.69
C ASP A 518 -5.37 30.68 78.23
N GLY A 519 -5.77 29.97 77.18
CA GLY A 519 -5.11 28.76 76.72
C GLY A 519 -5.77 28.14 75.50
N ALA A 520 -6.14 28.97 74.51
CA ALA A 520 -6.54 28.49 73.19
C ALA A 520 -5.31 27.95 72.44
N GLY A 521 -4.81 26.80 72.91
CA GLY A 521 -3.87 25.99 72.14
C GLY A 521 -4.56 25.59 70.86
N GLU A 522 -4.11 26.17 69.75
CA GLU A 522 -4.45 25.78 68.39
C GLU A 522 -4.30 24.26 68.31
N VAL A 523 -5.42 23.54 68.38
CA VAL A 523 -5.46 22.10 68.14
C VAL A 523 -5.19 21.96 66.65
N ILE A 524 -3.91 21.94 66.29
CA ILE A 524 -3.41 21.62 64.96
C ILE A 524 -3.89 20.20 64.71
N THR A 525 -5.05 20.10 64.06
CA THR A 525 -5.66 18.83 63.69
C THR A 525 -4.64 18.08 62.84
N PRO A 526 -4.18 16.88 63.26
CA PRO A 526 -3.14 16.13 62.57
C PRO A 526 -3.50 15.77 61.11
N HIS A 527 -4.75 16.00 60.69
CA HIS A 527 -5.24 15.75 59.34
C HIS A 527 -4.68 16.69 58.27
N ARG A 528 -4.42 17.96 58.58
CA ARG A 528 -3.91 18.92 57.57
C ARG A 528 -2.55 18.53 57.01
N GLY A 529 -1.67 17.99 57.87
CA GLY A 529 -0.33 17.53 57.46
C GLY A 529 -0.32 16.30 56.57
N HIS A 530 -1.39 15.49 56.54
CA HIS A 530 -1.48 14.34 55.63
C HIS A 530 -1.95 14.73 54.23
N LEU A 531 -2.85 15.72 54.14
CA LEU A 531 -3.35 16.23 52.87
C LEU A 531 -2.24 16.91 52.07
N GLU A 532 -1.46 17.79 52.72
CA GLU A 532 -0.34 18.48 52.07
C GLU A 532 0.74 17.50 51.58
N ARG A 533 0.99 16.40 52.30
CA ARG A 533 1.87 15.32 51.85
C ARG A 533 1.32 14.61 50.60
N ALA A 534 0.02 14.36 50.54
CA ALA A 534 -0.60 13.78 49.35
C ALA A 534 -0.49 14.72 48.14
N LYS A 535 -0.75 16.01 48.30
CA LYS A 535 -0.59 17.00 47.21
C LYS A 535 0.83 17.01 46.66
N ALA A 536 1.81 17.12 47.56
CA ALA A 536 3.22 17.06 47.18
C ALA A 536 3.58 15.74 46.48
N GLY A 537 2.94 14.64 46.88
CA GLY A 537 3.12 13.34 46.24
C GLY A 537 2.54 13.25 44.82
N ILE A 538 1.35 13.82 44.57
CA ILE A 538 0.76 13.89 43.23
C ILE A 538 1.67 14.67 42.28
N ASP A 539 2.16 15.83 42.74
CA ASP A 539 3.07 16.69 42.00
C ASP A 539 4.41 15.98 41.71
N ALA A 540 5.04 15.39 42.73
CA ALA A 540 6.31 14.67 42.58
C ALA A 540 6.22 13.51 41.57
N VAL A 541 5.16 12.69 41.64
CA VAL A 541 4.95 11.58 40.69
C VAL A 541 4.67 12.10 39.28
N THR A 542 3.92 13.19 39.14
CA THR A 542 3.60 13.80 37.84
C THR A 542 4.85 14.41 37.19
N ARG A 543 5.65 15.18 37.94
CA ARG A 543 6.91 15.74 37.45
C ARG A 543 7.91 14.67 37.06
N ALA A 544 8.06 13.61 37.85
CA ALA A 544 8.93 12.48 37.51
C ALA A 544 8.49 11.79 36.21
N PHE A 545 7.18 11.56 36.03
CA PHE A 545 6.63 10.99 34.80
C PHE A 545 6.91 11.86 33.58
N VAL A 546 6.71 13.18 33.69
CA VAL A 546 6.98 14.14 32.61
C VAL A 546 8.48 14.13 32.26
N ALA A 547 9.37 14.12 33.26
CA ALA A 547 10.81 14.08 33.04
C ALA A 547 11.26 12.81 32.29
N VAL A 548 10.76 11.64 32.69
CA VAL A 548 11.03 10.36 32.01
C VAL A 548 10.46 10.37 30.58
N ARG A 549 9.21 10.83 30.39
CA ARG A 549 8.54 10.76 29.10
C ARG A 549 9.18 11.64 28.03
N TYR A 550 9.70 12.80 28.41
CA TYR A 550 10.38 13.72 27.50
C TYR A 550 11.91 13.54 27.50
N GLY A 551 12.42 12.44 28.07
CA GLY A 551 13.85 12.09 28.04
C GLY A 551 14.75 13.10 28.73
N ARG A 552 14.23 13.90 29.67
CA ARG A 552 14.97 14.98 30.32
C ARG A 552 15.87 14.49 31.45
N LYS A 553 15.52 13.36 32.07
CA LYS A 553 16.25 12.78 33.21
C LYS A 553 16.00 11.27 33.29
N THR A 554 17.07 10.50 33.49
CA THR A 554 17.01 9.08 33.89
C THR A 554 17.01 8.99 35.41
N PHE A 555 16.18 8.13 35.99
CA PHE A 555 16.08 8.00 37.44
C PHE A 555 16.87 6.78 37.94
N SER A 556 17.51 6.91 39.10
CA SER A 556 18.10 5.77 39.80
C SER A 556 17.03 5.04 40.64
N ALA A 557 17.31 3.79 41.05
CA ALA A 557 16.40 3.05 41.92
C ALA A 557 16.17 3.75 43.28
N GLU A 558 17.18 4.48 43.77
CA GLU A 558 17.09 5.23 45.03
C GLU A 558 16.17 6.44 44.91
N GLU A 559 16.14 7.11 43.75
CA GLU A 559 15.23 8.24 43.48
C GLU A 559 13.76 7.79 43.31
N VAL A 560 13.51 6.52 42.96
CA VAL A 560 12.14 5.98 42.81
C VAL A 560 11.51 5.62 44.15
N ALA A 561 12.29 5.22 45.16
CA ALA A 561 11.79 4.86 46.48
C ALA A 561 10.93 5.95 47.17
N PRO A 562 11.32 7.24 47.21
CA PRO A 562 10.48 8.30 47.80
C PRO A 562 9.22 8.57 46.97
N LEU A 563 9.24 8.36 45.66
CA LEU A 563 8.05 8.47 44.80
C LEU A 563 7.05 7.34 45.09
N GLU A 564 7.54 6.13 45.35
CA GLU A 564 6.67 5.01 45.76
C GLU A 564 5.98 5.33 47.09
N GLN A 565 6.71 5.87 48.06
CA GLN A 565 6.15 6.28 49.35
C GLN A 565 5.10 7.39 49.18
N SER A 566 5.43 8.42 48.40
CA SER A 566 4.52 9.52 48.08
C SER A 566 3.22 9.02 47.45
N TRP A 567 3.30 8.07 46.51
CA TRP A 567 2.12 7.45 45.91
C TRP A 567 1.28 6.65 46.93
N ARG A 568 1.90 5.95 47.89
CA ARG A 568 1.15 5.24 48.94
C ARG A 568 0.36 6.21 49.82
N ASP A 569 0.94 7.37 50.14
CA ASP A 569 0.29 8.40 50.94
C ASP A 569 -0.91 9.00 50.18
N VAL A 570 -0.74 9.31 48.89
CA VAL A 570 -1.83 9.76 48.00
C VAL A 570 -2.95 8.73 47.94
N ARG A 571 -2.60 7.46 47.75
CA ARG A 571 -3.57 6.37 47.69
C ARG A 571 -4.36 6.20 48.98
N HIS A 572 -3.69 6.40 50.13
CA HIS A 572 -4.35 6.33 51.42
C HIS A 572 -5.36 7.48 51.59
N GLN A 573 -5.05 8.69 51.11
CA GLN A 573 -6.00 9.81 51.12
C GLN A 573 -7.17 9.60 50.15
N LEU A 574 -6.92 9.08 48.94
CA LEU A 574 -7.98 8.76 47.96
C LEU A 574 -8.90 7.60 48.37
N ARG A 575 -8.67 6.97 49.52
CA ARG A 575 -9.50 5.86 50.02
C ARG A 575 -10.25 6.19 51.30
N LYS A 576 -9.87 7.28 51.95
CA LYS A 576 -10.64 7.88 53.03
C LYS A 576 -11.75 8.70 52.41
#